data_AF-A0A3M4PQQ8-F1
#
_entry.id   AF-A0A3M4PQQ8-F1
#
_cell.length_a   1.000
_cell.length_b   1.000
_cell.length_c   1.000
_cell.angle_alpha   90.00
_cell.angle_beta   90.00
_cell.angle_gamma   90.00
#
_symmetry.space_group_name_H-M   'P 1'
#
loop_
_entity.id
_entity.type
_entity.pdbx_description
1 polymer ?
#
loop_
_entity_poly.entity_id
_entity_poly.type
_entity_poly.pdbx_seq_one_letter_code
_entity_poly.pdbx_strand_id
1 'polypeptide(L)' 'MVKERYMAFDTSMHIEGIPGESFDGVLKNWIELSDVDVR' A
#
# COMPACT_ATOMS: atom_id res chain seq x y z
N MET A 1 -14.54 -4.83 -26.66
CA MET A 1 -13.95 -3.94 -25.64
C MET A 1 -13.56 -4.81 -24.45
N VAL A 2 -12.31 -5.26 -24.38
CA VAL A 2 -11.80 -5.97 -23.21
C VAL A 2 -11.55 -4.90 -22.15
N LYS A 3 -12.38 -4.86 -21.10
CA LYS A 3 -12.08 -4.08 -19.90
C LYS A 3 -10.91 -4.77 -19.20
N GLU A 4 -9.69 -4.34 -19.48
CA GLU A 4 -8.55 -4.66 -18.61
C GLU A 4 -8.90 -4.15 -17.22
N ARG A 5 -9.12 -5.08 -16.28
CA ARG A 5 -9.28 -4.74 -14.87
C ARG A 5 -7.88 -4.44 -14.34
N TYR A 6 -7.49 -3.16 -14.35
CA TYR A 6 -6.36 -2.73 -13.53
C TYR A 6 -6.74 -3.01 -12.07
N MET A 7 -6.09 -4.00 -11.45
CA MET A 7 -6.23 -4.20 -10.01
C MET A 7 -5.36 -3.14 -9.34
N ALA A 8 -5.98 -2.25 -8.57
CA ALA A 8 -5.24 -1.41 -7.64
C ALA A 8 -4.75 -2.33 -6.51
N PHE A 9 -3.44 -2.35 -6.29
CA PHE A 9 -2.84 -3.11 -5.20
C PHE A 9 -2.53 -2.16 -4.06
N ASP A 10 -3.13 -2.41 -2.91
CA ASP A 10 -2.80 -1.69 -1.68
C ASP A 10 -1.38 -2.09 -1.27
N THR A 11 -0.48 -1.10 -1.25
CA THR A 11 0.93 -1.30 -0.93
C THR A 11 1.26 -0.52 0.33
N SER A 12 1.94 -1.17 1.28
CA SER A 12 2.34 -0.52 2.54
C SER A 12 3.73 -0.95 2.99
N MET A 13 4.39 -0.09 3.75
CA MET A 13 5.74 -0.34 4.29
C MET A 13 5.79 -0.07 5.79
N HIS A 14 6.54 -0.91 6.51
CA HIS A 14 6.89 -0.70 7.91
C HIS A 14 8.39 -0.41 8.04
N ILE A 15 8.69 0.68 8.73
CA ILE A 15 10.06 1.05 9.11
C ILE A 15 10.09 1.16 10.63
N GLU A 16 11.02 0.46 11.27
CA GLU A 16 11.12 0.43 12.72
C GLU A 16 11.31 1.85 13.29
N GLY A 17 10.47 2.22 14.26
CA GLY A 17 10.49 3.53 14.91
C GLY A 17 9.81 4.66 14.11
N ILE A 18 9.29 4.41 12.90
CA ILE A 18 8.56 5.40 12.10
C ILE A 18 7.09 4.99 11.99
N PRO A 19 6.15 5.71 12.63
CA PRO A 19 4.73 5.42 12.51
C PRO A 19 4.19 5.93 11.17
N GLY A 20 3.38 5.11 10.50
CA GLY A 20 2.58 5.51 9.34
C GLY A 20 1.13 5.82 9.71
N GLU A 21 0.32 6.06 8.69
CA GLU A 21 -1.05 6.56 8.82
C GLU A 21 -2.14 5.55 8.43
N SER A 22 -1.75 4.33 8.06
CA SER A 22 -2.72 3.36 7.58
C SER A 22 -3.77 3.02 8.64
N PHE A 23 -5.03 3.06 8.21
CA PHE A 23 -6.18 2.64 9.00
C PHE A 23 -6.57 1.19 8.74
N ASP A 24 -5.81 0.46 7.93
CA ASP A 24 -6.05 -0.93 7.63
C ASP A 24 -6.09 -1.79 8.91
N GLY A 25 -6.97 -2.79 8.94
CA GLY A 25 -7.17 -3.63 10.12
C GLY A 25 -5.98 -4.55 10.44
N VAL A 26 -5.18 -4.89 9.42
CA VAL A 26 -4.01 -5.78 9.50
C VAL A 26 -2.73 -4.96 9.51
N LEU A 27 -2.63 -3.92 8.68
CA LEU A 27 -1.45 -3.09 8.49
C LEU A 27 -1.56 -1.73 9.20
N LYS A 28 -2.26 -1.68 10.33
CA LYS A 28 -2.50 -0.45 11.08
C LYS A 28 -1.20 0.30 11.41
N ASN A 29 -1.18 1.61 11.17
CA ASN A 29 -0.03 2.50 11.34
C ASN A 29 1.17 2.18 10.43
N TRP A 30 0.98 1.44 9.33
CA TRP A 30 1.99 1.32 8.28
C TRP A 30 1.91 2.54 7.35
N ILE A 31 2.99 2.79 6.60
CA ILE A 31 3.04 3.86 5.59
C ILE A 31 2.36 3.34 4.34
N GLU A 32 1.31 4.03 3.87
CA GLU A 32 0.61 3.69 2.62
C GLU A 32 1.38 4.25 1.41
N LEU A 33 1.48 3.46 0.34
CA LEU A 33 2.23 3.79 -0.86
C LEU A 33 1.31 3.73 -2.08
N SER A 34 1.30 4.81 -2.89
CA SER A 34 0.43 4.90 -4.07
C SER A 34 1.08 4.39 -5.36
N ASP A 35 2.40 4.58 -5.52
CA ASP A 35 3.16 4.16 -6.70
C ASP A 35 4.54 3.67 -6.27
N VAL A 36 4.75 2.35 -6.30
CA VAL A 36 6.03 1.72 -5.95
C VAL A 36 6.63 1.07 -7.20
N ASP A 37 7.85 1.47 -7.57
CA ASP A 37 8.64 0.77 -8.60
C ASP A 37 9.18 -0.54 -8.00
N VAL A 38 8.52 -1.65 -8.30
CA VAL A 38 8.95 -3.00 -7.91
C VAL A 38 9.63 -3.63 -9.12
N ARG A 39 10.97 -3.71 -9.11
CA ARG A 39 11.78 -4.37 -10.15
C ARG A 39 12.05 -5.83 -9.82
#